data_AF-A0A935Q9Y1-F1
#
_entry.id   AF-A0A935Q9Y1-F1
#
_cell.length_a   1.000
_cell.length_b   1.000
_cell.length_c   1.000
_cell.angle_alpha   90.00
_cell.angle_beta   90.00
_cell.angle_gamma   90.00
#
_symmetry.space_group_name_H-M   'P 1'
#
loop_
_entity.id
_entity.type
_entity.pdbx_description
1 polymer ?
#
loop_
_entity_poly.entity_id
_entity_poly.type
_entity_poly.pdbx_seq_one_letter_code
_entity_poly.pdbx_strand_id
1 'polypeptide(L)'
;MRWETAASTSNNEVYHLYKEDKKILTVILNPFSNAARVECEKQKRVFLIRKEGFRRNKTVLRDEYGFKIGELGQERNENFIDVNNERFFYSTHNNPLAQLVLYKESKDKPFVSCGLSVKGGAPAVHFTKDKLLADTSHPGLLMALCWYMFLPVTKENVVAFSS
;
A
#
# COMPACT_ATOMS: atom_id res chain seq x y z
N MET A 1 6.50 9.75 4.27
CA MET A 1 6.14 8.61 5.14
C MET A 1 7.09 7.46 4.85
N ARG A 2 7.29 6.53 5.79
CA ARG A 2 8.19 5.38 5.61
C ARG A 2 7.58 4.08 6.14
N TRP A 3 7.61 3.02 5.34
CA TRP A 3 7.31 1.67 5.81
C TRP A 3 8.53 1.04 6.47
N GLU A 4 8.33 0.36 7.58
CA GLU A 4 9.34 -0.46 8.25
C GLU A 4 8.80 -1.86 8.55
N THR A 5 9.60 -2.89 8.30
CA THR A 5 9.26 -4.25 8.75
C THR A 5 9.49 -4.35 10.25
N ALA A 6 8.42 -4.68 10.99
CA ALA A 6 8.46 -4.84 12.44
C ALA A 6 8.73 -6.28 12.86
N ALA A 7 8.13 -7.25 12.18
CA ALA A 7 8.32 -8.67 12.39
C ALA A 7 8.02 -9.45 11.11
N SER A 8 8.75 -10.53 10.86
CA SER A 8 8.46 -11.43 9.74
C SER A 8 8.54 -12.87 10.24
N THR A 9 7.45 -13.61 10.10
CA THR A 9 7.32 -15.03 10.45
C THR A 9 6.81 -15.79 9.24
N SER A 10 6.87 -17.13 9.26
CA SER A 10 6.34 -17.96 8.17
C SER A 10 4.85 -17.68 7.89
N ASN A 11 4.09 -17.27 8.90
CA ASN A 11 2.63 -17.14 8.83
C ASN A 11 2.15 -15.69 8.72
N ASN A 12 2.96 -14.72 9.15
CA ASN A 12 2.58 -13.32 9.16
C ASN A 12 3.79 -12.41 8.92
N GLU A 13 3.59 -11.37 8.13
CA GLU A 13 4.51 -10.24 7.99
C GLU A 13 3.88 -8.98 8.59
N VAL A 14 4.60 -8.29 9.47
CA VAL A 14 4.12 -7.09 10.16
C VAL A 14 4.93 -5.88 9.71
N TYR A 15 4.24 -4.85 9.26
CA TYR A 15 4.81 -3.60 8.79
C TYR A 15 4.23 -2.42 9.57
N HIS A 16 5.06 -1.43 9.86
CA HIS A 16 4.66 -0.17 10.47
C HIS A 16 4.86 0.97 9.47
N LEU A 17 3.87 1.85 9.34
CA LEU A 17 4.02 3.12 8.63
C LEU A 17 4.37 4.20 9.65
N TYR A 18 5.45 4.92 9.37
CA TYR A 18 5.84 6.10 10.14
C TYR A 18 5.67 7.36 9.29
N LYS A 19 5.23 8.43 9.95
CA LYS A 19 5.38 9.80 9.47
C LYS A 19 6.35 10.48 10.43
N GLU A 20 7.49 10.92 9.91
CA GLU A 20 8.66 11.31 10.71
C GLU A 20 9.04 10.14 11.64
N ASP A 21 8.87 10.29 12.95
CA ASP A 21 9.13 9.28 13.97
C ASP A 21 7.89 8.78 14.70
N LYS A 22 6.70 9.25 14.31
CA LYS A 22 5.43 8.76 14.85
C LYS A 22 4.93 7.58 14.03
N LYS A 23 4.70 6.44 14.70
CA LYS A 23 3.97 5.31 14.10
C LYS A 23 2.52 5.73 13.88
N ILE A 24 2.09 5.72 12.62
CA ILE A 24 0.73 6.10 12.22
C ILE A 24 -0.13 4.90 11.83
N LEU A 25 0.47 3.78 11.43
CA LEU A 25 -0.29 2.63 10.96
C LEU A 25 0.48 1.32 11.20
N THR A 26 -0.25 0.24 11.43
CA THR A 26 0.27 -1.14 11.45
C THR A 26 -0.46 -1.96 10.40
N VAL A 27 0.29 -2.74 9.62
CA VAL A 27 -0.25 -3.72 8.67
C VAL A 27 0.26 -5.10 9.06
N ILE A 28 -0.64 -6.05 9.17
CA ILE A 28 -0.35 -7.46 9.38
C ILE A 28 -0.83 -8.19 8.14
N LEU A 29 0.09 -8.75 7.39
CA LEU A 29 -0.17 -9.54 6.20
C LEU A 29 -0.09 -11.02 6.55
N ASN A 30 -1.13 -11.76 6.18
CA ASN A 30 -1.12 -13.21 6.25
C ASN A 30 -1.06 -13.78 4.82
N PRO A 31 0.09 -14.31 4.37
CA PRO A 31 0.25 -14.84 3.03
C PRO A 31 -0.60 -16.09 2.77
N PHE A 32 -0.94 -16.89 3.80
CA PHE A 32 -1.77 -18.07 3.63
C PHE A 32 -3.24 -17.73 3.35
N SER A 33 -3.78 -16.75 4.07
CA SER A 33 -5.18 -16.34 3.90
C SER A 33 -5.35 -15.21 2.88
N ASN A 34 -4.26 -14.72 2.27
CA ASN A 34 -4.23 -13.53 1.43
C ASN A 34 -4.96 -12.33 2.07
N ALA A 35 -4.80 -12.15 3.38
CA ALA A 35 -5.47 -11.12 4.13
C ALA A 35 -4.49 -10.06 4.62
N ALA A 36 -4.86 -8.80 4.51
CA ALA A 36 -4.16 -7.67 5.08
C ALA A 36 -5.02 -7.04 6.17
N ARG A 37 -4.58 -7.14 7.42
CA ARG A 37 -5.19 -6.44 8.55
C ARG A 37 -4.47 -5.14 8.77
N VAL A 38 -5.22 -4.05 8.83
CA VAL A 38 -4.71 -2.70 8.98
C VAL A 38 -5.27 -2.10 10.26
N GLU A 39 -4.39 -1.51 11.07
CA GLU A 39 -4.73 -0.85 12.32
C GLU A 39 -4.16 0.58 12.35
N CYS A 40 -5.04 1.56 12.56
CA CYS A 40 -4.74 2.98 12.67
C CYS A 40 -5.48 3.55 13.88
N GLU A 41 -4.76 3.81 14.98
CA GLU A 41 -5.35 4.26 16.25
C GLU A 41 -6.53 3.40 16.71
N LYS A 42 -7.76 3.92 16.68
CA LYS A 42 -9.00 3.20 17.05
C LYS A 42 -9.67 2.48 15.88
N GLN A 43 -9.18 2.68 14.67
CA GLN A 43 -9.74 2.10 13.46
C GLN A 43 -8.99 0.85 13.06
N LYS A 44 -9.73 -0.21 12.75
CA LYS A 44 -9.20 -1.49 12.29
C LYS A 44 -9.98 -1.90 11.06
N ARG A 45 -9.27 -2.44 10.08
CA ARG A 45 -9.89 -2.96 8.86
C ARG A 45 -9.18 -4.21 8.38
N VAL A 46 -9.92 -5.13 7.78
CA VAL A 46 -9.36 -6.31 7.13
C VAL A 46 -9.66 -6.22 5.65
N PHE A 47 -8.65 -6.52 4.84
CA PHE A 47 -8.75 -6.58 3.40
C PHE A 47 -8.42 -7.99 2.94
N LEU A 48 -9.25 -8.54 2.07
CA LEU A 48 -8.98 -9.80 1.39
C LEU A 48 -8.41 -9.47 0.00
N ILE A 49 -7.22 -9.99 -0.27
CA ILE A 49 -6.50 -9.79 -1.53
C ILE A 49 -6.81 -10.98 -2.43
N ARG A 50 -7.39 -10.74 -3.60
CA ARG A 50 -7.70 -11.79 -4.59
C ARG A 50 -7.17 -11.41 -5.95
N LYS A 51 -6.84 -12.41 -6.76
CA LYS A 51 -6.56 -12.21 -8.19
C LYS A 51 -7.82 -12.54 -8.98
N GLU A 52 -8.33 -11.59 -9.75
CA GLU A 52 -9.56 -11.70 -10.55
C GLU A 52 -9.31 -11.30 -12.02
N GLY A 53 -10.31 -11.49 -12.88
CA GLY A 53 -10.26 -11.15 -14.31
C GLY A 53 -9.77 -12.27 -15.23
N PHE A 54 -9.86 -12.04 -16.54
CA PHE A 54 -9.37 -12.98 -17.56
C PHE A 54 -7.85 -13.10 -17.45
N ARG A 55 -7.35 -14.32 -17.25
CA ARG A 55 -5.95 -14.63 -16.88
C ARG A 55 -5.48 -14.09 -15.51
N ARG A 56 -6.39 -13.72 -14.60
CA ARG A 56 -6.05 -13.30 -13.21
C ARG A 56 -5.06 -12.12 -13.15
N ASN A 57 -5.15 -11.22 -14.12
CA ASN A 57 -4.25 -10.08 -14.26
C ASN A 57 -4.58 -8.89 -13.34
N LYS A 58 -5.73 -8.92 -12.65
CA LYS A 58 -6.17 -7.87 -11.74
C LYS A 58 -6.07 -8.33 -10.31
N THR A 59 -5.59 -7.47 -9.42
CA THR A 59 -5.61 -7.73 -7.99
C THR A 59 -6.78 -6.95 -7.38
N VAL A 60 -7.78 -7.65 -6.87
CA VAL A 60 -8.99 -7.07 -6.29
C VAL A 60 -8.89 -7.14 -4.77
N LEU A 61 -9.29 -6.06 -4.12
CA LEU A 61 -9.32 -5.91 -2.69
C LEU A 61 -10.78 -5.90 -2.24
N ARG A 62 -11.12 -6.81 -1.35
CA ARG A 62 -12.45 -6.93 -0.78
C ARG A 62 -12.42 -6.65 0.71
N ASP A 63 -13.53 -6.14 1.24
CA ASP A 63 -13.72 -6.06 2.68
C ASP A 63 -14.07 -7.44 3.28
N GLU A 64 -14.30 -7.46 4.59
CA GLU A 64 -14.69 -8.66 5.34
C GLU A 64 -16.04 -9.27 4.90
N TYR A 65 -16.89 -8.48 4.24
CA TYR A 65 -18.19 -8.92 3.71
C TYR A 65 -18.11 -9.35 2.25
N GLY A 66 -16.93 -9.22 1.63
CA GLY A 66 -16.69 -9.59 0.24
C GLY A 66 -17.01 -8.48 -0.76
N PHE A 67 -17.38 -7.27 -0.36
CA PHE A 67 -17.57 -6.15 -1.28
C PHE A 67 -16.22 -5.67 -1.82
N LYS A 68 -16.15 -5.42 -3.12
CA LYS A 68 -14.96 -4.83 -3.73
C LYS A 68 -14.82 -3.38 -3.27
N ILE A 69 -13.68 -3.08 -2.66
CA ILE A 69 -13.35 -1.73 -2.17
C ILE A 69 -12.18 -1.10 -2.94
N GLY A 70 -11.43 -1.93 -3.67
CA GLY A 70 -10.36 -1.46 -4.54
C GLY A 70 -9.88 -2.50 -5.54
N GLU A 71 -9.11 -2.03 -6.51
CA GLU A 71 -8.48 -2.85 -7.54
C GLU A 71 -7.14 -2.26 -7.93
N LEU A 72 -6.14 -3.13 -8.07
CA LEU A 72 -4.88 -2.82 -8.72
C LEU A 72 -4.87 -3.46 -10.10
N GLY A 73 -4.36 -2.72 -11.07
CA GLY A 73 -4.16 -3.20 -12.42
C GLY A 73 -3.11 -2.40 -13.16
N GLN A 74 -3.02 -2.68 -14.45
CA GLN A 74 -2.16 -1.96 -15.37
C GLN A 74 -3.00 -1.50 -16.56
N GLU A 75 -2.83 -0.24 -16.95
CA GLU A 75 -3.49 0.37 -18.09
C GLU A 75 -2.45 1.19 -18.86
N ARG A 76 -2.35 0.99 -20.19
CA ARG A 76 -1.41 1.73 -21.06
C ARG A 76 0.04 1.77 -20.53
N ASN A 77 0.50 0.66 -19.96
CA ASN A 77 1.82 0.49 -19.36
C ASN A 77 2.04 1.26 -18.03
N GLU A 78 0.98 1.79 -17.43
CA GLU A 78 1.00 2.44 -16.12
C GLU A 78 0.24 1.60 -15.09
N ASN A 79 0.78 1.52 -13.88
CA ASN A 79 0.07 0.82 -12.80
C ASN A 79 -0.95 1.77 -12.18
N PHE A 80 -2.14 1.26 -11.90
CA PHE A 80 -3.18 2.02 -11.22
C PHE A 80 -3.71 1.27 -10.00
N ILE A 81 -4.25 2.04 -9.07
CA ILE A 81 -5.08 1.57 -7.98
C ILE A 81 -6.37 2.38 -7.93
N ASP A 82 -7.50 1.67 -7.95
CA ASP A 82 -8.82 2.21 -7.65
C ASP A 82 -9.12 1.95 -6.18
N VAL A 83 -9.47 2.98 -5.41
CA VAL A 83 -9.93 2.86 -4.02
C VAL A 83 -11.06 3.86 -3.78
N ASN A 84 -12.16 3.42 -3.17
CA ASN A 84 -13.29 4.31 -2.85
C ASN A 84 -13.80 5.15 -4.05
N ASN A 85 -13.86 4.56 -5.25
CA ASN A 85 -14.23 5.21 -6.51
C ASN A 85 -13.27 6.32 -7.00
N GLU A 86 -12.09 6.44 -6.42
CA GLU A 86 -11.03 7.30 -6.92
C GLU A 86 -9.90 6.44 -7.52
N ARG A 87 -9.41 6.87 -8.69
CA ARG A 87 -8.27 6.25 -9.38
C ARG A 87 -6.99 7.03 -9.11
N PHE A 88 -5.94 6.30 -8.77
CA PHE A 88 -4.57 6.79 -8.66
C PHE A 88 -3.66 5.96 -9.53
N PHE A 89 -2.67 6.59 -10.14
CA PHE A 89 -1.56 5.89 -10.76
C PHE A 89 -0.40 5.82 -9.78
N TYR A 90 0.42 4.78 -9.90
CA TYR A 90 1.58 4.63 -9.05
C TYR A 90 2.79 4.11 -9.79
N SER A 91 3.95 4.52 -9.29
CA SER A 91 5.24 4.04 -9.73
C SER A 91 6.09 3.65 -8.54
N THR A 92 6.94 2.66 -8.75
CA THR A 92 7.90 2.20 -7.76
C THR A 92 9.30 2.46 -8.27
N HIS A 93 10.09 3.17 -7.48
CA HIS A 93 11.50 3.45 -7.74
C HIS A 93 12.33 2.64 -6.74
N ASN A 94 13.39 1.97 -7.19
CA ASN A 94 14.24 1.15 -6.32
C ASN A 94 15.70 1.60 -6.31
N ASN A 95 16.00 2.79 -6.81
CA ASN A 95 17.38 3.26 -6.91
C ASN A 95 17.45 4.75 -6.53
N PRO A 96 18.13 5.13 -5.43
CA PRO A 96 18.90 4.30 -4.48
C PRO A 96 18.09 3.68 -3.34
N LEU A 97 16.83 4.11 -3.13
CA LEU A 97 15.95 3.59 -2.07
C LEU A 97 14.60 3.20 -2.66
N ALA A 98 13.99 2.16 -2.09
CA ALA A 98 12.65 1.70 -2.43
C ALA A 98 11.61 2.79 -2.09
N GLN A 99 10.96 3.35 -3.10
CA GLN A 99 10.01 4.44 -2.99
C GLN A 99 8.76 4.14 -3.83
N LEU A 100 7.60 4.34 -3.23
CA LEU A 100 6.29 4.29 -3.88
C LEU A 100 5.80 5.73 -4.06
N VAL A 101 5.46 6.09 -5.29
CA VAL A 101 4.92 7.41 -5.63
C VAL A 101 3.54 7.25 -6.25
N LEU A 102 2.55 7.91 -5.65
CA LEU A 102 1.17 7.99 -6.12
C LEU A 102 0.95 9.33 -6.81
N TYR A 103 0.27 9.32 -7.95
CA TYR A 103 -0.07 10.51 -8.73
C TYR A 103 -1.47 10.40 -9.31
N LYS A 104 -2.18 11.54 -9.42
CA LYS A 104 -3.59 11.59 -9.86
C LYS A 104 -3.73 12.17 -11.27
N GLU A 105 -3.04 13.28 -11.54
CA GLU A 105 -3.14 14.00 -12.82
C GLU A 105 -1.92 13.79 -13.71
N SER A 106 -0.71 13.95 -13.17
CA SER A 106 0.54 13.75 -13.91
C SER A 106 1.66 13.27 -13.00
N LYS A 107 2.70 12.68 -13.60
CA LYS A 107 3.92 12.25 -12.88
C LYS A 107 4.70 13.42 -12.29
N ASP A 108 4.56 14.61 -12.87
CA ASP A 108 5.26 15.82 -12.45
C ASP A 108 4.68 16.42 -11.15
N LYS A 109 3.48 16.00 -10.75
CA LYS A 109 2.82 16.42 -9.52
C LYS A 109 2.47 15.19 -8.66
N PRO A 110 3.45 14.63 -7.93
CA PRO A 110 3.19 13.48 -7.06
C PRO A 110 2.19 13.87 -5.97
N PHE A 111 1.14 13.06 -5.82
CA PHE A 111 0.13 13.22 -4.78
C PHE A 111 0.70 12.80 -3.42
N VAL A 112 1.33 11.61 -3.37
CA VAL A 112 2.00 11.10 -2.16
C VAL A 112 3.24 10.31 -2.52
N SER A 113 4.29 10.50 -1.73
CA SER A 113 5.52 9.69 -1.77
C SER A 113 5.72 8.97 -0.44
N CYS A 114 5.91 7.66 -0.51
CA CYS A 114 6.23 6.81 0.63
C CYS A 114 7.54 6.07 0.36
N GLY A 115 8.53 6.30 1.22
CA GLY A 115 9.77 5.51 1.23
C GLY A 115 9.57 4.18 1.95
N LEU A 116 10.49 3.25 1.76
CA LEU A 116 10.56 2.03 2.55
C LEU A 116 11.96 1.91 3.15
N SER A 117 12.01 1.78 4.48
CA SER A 117 13.21 1.72 5.29
C SER A 117 13.30 0.37 5.98
N VAL A 118 14.45 -0.30 5.88
CA VAL A 118 14.69 -1.57 6.55
C VAL A 118 15.84 -1.39 7.53
N LYS A 119 15.63 -1.80 8.79
CA LYS A 119 16.72 -1.88 9.77
C LYS A 119 17.74 -2.92 9.28
N GLY A 120 18.97 -2.50 8.99
CA GLY A 120 20.07 -3.40 8.62
C GLY A 120 20.80 -3.08 7.31
N GLY A 121 20.54 -1.95 6.65
CA GLY A 121 21.38 -1.46 5.55
C GLY A 121 21.17 -2.12 4.17
N ALA A 122 20.29 -3.10 4.06
CA ALA A 122 19.82 -3.64 2.77
C ALA A 122 18.29 -3.50 2.66
N PRO A 123 17.75 -2.96 1.55
CA PRO A 123 16.31 -2.85 1.37
C PRO A 123 15.68 -4.24 1.20
N ALA A 124 15.11 -4.79 2.26
CA ALA A 124 14.43 -6.10 2.25
C ALA A 124 13.11 -6.13 1.45
N VAL A 125 12.67 -5.00 0.91
CA VAL A 125 11.51 -4.95 0.01
C VAL A 125 11.92 -4.26 -1.28
N HIS A 126 12.27 -5.08 -2.27
CA HIS A 126 12.43 -4.63 -3.65
C HIS A 126 11.03 -4.47 -4.25
N PHE A 127 10.60 -3.23 -4.55
CA PHE A 127 9.43 -3.00 -5.40
C PHE A 127 9.80 -3.20 -6.87
N THR A 128 10.48 -4.29 -7.17
CA THR A 128 10.90 -4.62 -8.53
C THR A 128 9.67 -4.98 -9.35
N LYS A 129 9.70 -4.64 -10.66
CA LYS A 129 8.87 -5.35 -11.65
C LYS A 129 9.10 -6.87 -11.60
N ASP A 130 10.21 -7.30 -11.01
CA ASP A 130 10.54 -8.69 -10.71
C ASP A 130 9.97 -9.16 -9.37
N LYS A 131 8.92 -10.00 -9.45
CA LYS A 131 8.61 -11.26 -8.72
C LYS A 131 8.98 -11.50 -7.25
N LEU A 132 9.65 -10.61 -6.51
CA LEU A 132 10.27 -10.89 -5.21
C LEU A 132 9.73 -10.05 -4.03
N LEU A 133 8.75 -9.19 -4.26
CA LEU A 133 7.68 -9.04 -3.29
C LEU A 133 6.70 -10.18 -3.57
N ALA A 134 6.43 -11.03 -2.58
CA ALA A 134 5.32 -11.97 -2.70
C ALA A 134 4.12 -11.19 -3.27
N ASP A 135 3.45 -11.74 -4.29
CA ASP A 135 2.34 -11.13 -5.03
C ASP A 135 1.24 -10.51 -4.14
N THR A 136 1.25 -10.82 -2.85
CA THR A 136 0.35 -10.45 -1.77
C THR A 136 0.81 -9.24 -0.94
N SER A 137 2.12 -9.03 -0.74
CA SER A 137 2.60 -7.99 0.18
C SER A 137 2.56 -6.59 -0.40
N HIS A 138 2.87 -6.45 -1.69
CA HIS A 138 2.77 -5.17 -2.38
C HIS A 138 1.33 -4.61 -2.42
N PRO A 139 0.31 -5.38 -2.83
CA PRO A 139 -1.08 -4.92 -2.81
C PRO A 139 -1.58 -4.54 -1.41
N GLY A 140 -1.21 -5.31 -0.38
CA GLY A 140 -1.64 -5.05 1.00
C GLY A 140 -1.09 -3.72 1.55
N LEU A 141 0.20 -3.45 1.35
CA LEU A 141 0.84 -2.21 1.80
C LEU A 141 0.34 -0.99 1.03
N LEU A 142 0.23 -1.09 -0.29
CA LEU A 142 -0.27 0.01 -1.13
C LEU A 142 -1.73 0.34 -0.77
N MET A 143 -2.56 -0.68 -0.57
CA MET A 143 -3.94 -0.49 -0.17
C MET A 143 -4.07 0.11 1.24
N ALA A 144 -3.26 -0.36 2.18
CA ALA A 144 -3.23 0.20 3.53
C ALA A 144 -2.84 1.69 3.53
N LEU A 145 -1.87 2.07 2.70
CA LEU A 145 -1.48 3.47 2.49
C LEU A 145 -2.65 4.28 1.90
N CYS A 146 -3.27 3.79 0.82
CA CYS A 146 -4.42 4.46 0.22
C CYS A 146 -5.55 4.63 1.22
N TRP A 147 -5.96 3.57 1.92
CA TRP A 147 -7.00 3.65 2.93
C TRP A 147 -6.72 4.70 4.00
N TYR A 148 -5.49 4.75 4.53
CA TYR A 148 -5.07 5.76 5.50
C TYR A 148 -5.26 7.19 4.97
N MET A 149 -4.86 7.46 3.73
CA MET A 149 -5.03 8.77 3.10
C MET A 149 -6.52 9.18 2.94
N PHE A 150 -7.44 8.22 2.89
CA PHE A 150 -8.87 8.48 2.78
C PHE A 150 -9.62 8.43 4.11
N LEU A 151 -8.93 8.18 5.23
CA LEU A 151 -9.56 8.27 6.54
C LEU A 151 -9.97 9.73 6.83
N PRO A 152 -11.15 9.98 7.40
CA PRO A 152 -11.55 11.34 7.79
C PRO A 152 -10.53 12.03 8.71
N VAL A 153 -9.86 11.24 9.56
CA VAL A 153 -8.82 11.69 10.51
C VAL A 153 -7.58 12.26 9.80
N THR A 154 -7.31 11.84 8.55
CA THR A 154 -6.22 12.39 7.76
C THR A 154 -6.65 13.65 7.00
N LYS A 155 -7.94 13.86 6.72
CA LYS A 155 -8.41 15.11 6.10
C LYS A 155 -8.21 16.34 7.00
N GLU A 156 -8.30 16.19 8.33
CA GLU A 156 -7.95 17.27 9.27
C GLU A 156 -6.44 17.62 9.25
N ASN A 157 -5.57 16.68 8.86
CA ASN A 157 -4.13 16.89 8.78
C ASN A 157 -3.58 17.15 7.36
N VAL A 158 -4.38 16.89 6.31
CA VAL A 158 -4.05 17.16 4.91
C VAL A 158 -4.44 18.59 4.50
N VAL A 159 -5.48 19.17 5.12
CA VAL A 159 -5.89 20.57 4.90
C VAL A 159 -4.83 21.57 5.42
N ALA A 160 -3.86 21.13 6.23
CA ALA A 160 -2.78 21.99 6.71
C ALA A 160 -1.68 22.32 5.67
N PHE A 161 -1.77 21.82 4.42
CA PHE A 161 -0.69 22.02 3.43
C PHE A 161 -1.14 22.43 2.02
N SER A 162 -2.31 23.05 1.90
CA SER A 162 -2.57 23.97 0.78
C SER A 162 -2.46 25.41 1.30
N SER A 163 -1.24 25.89 1.44
CA SER A 163 -0.91 27.31 1.62
C SER A 163 0.47 27.56 1.03
#